data_AF-A0A7D7VDA7-F1
#
_entry.id   AF-A0A7D7VDA7-F1
#
_cell.length_a   1.000
_cell.length_b   1.000
_cell.length_c   1.000
_cell.angle_alpha   90.00
_cell.angle_beta   90.00
_cell.angle_gamma   90.00
#
_symmetry.space_group_name_H-M   'P 1'
#
loop_
_entity.id
_entity.type
_entity.pdbx_description
1 polymer ?
#
loop_
_entity_poly.entity_id
_entity_poly.type
_entity_poly.pdbx_seq_one_letter_code
_entity_poly.pdbx_strand_id
1 'polypeptide(L)' 'MSREDFEKDYGSKRVNIEQKKFFFDLRENHKGKYVRITEVSGGRSCIVIPLIGALSFSEGLADIMKEAALVGG' A
#
# COMPACT_ATOMS: atom_id res chain seq x y z
N MET A 1 7.36 20.54 -19.52
CA MET A 1 6.74 19.43 -18.77
C MET A 1 7.20 18.15 -19.44
N SER A 2 8.21 17.47 -18.90
CA SER A 2 8.75 16.25 -19.49
C SER A 2 7.74 15.11 -19.35
N ARG A 3 7.81 14.13 -20.26
CA ARG A 3 6.95 12.94 -20.30
C ARG A 3 7.07 12.03 -19.06
N GLU A 4 7.90 12.39 -18.08
CA GLU A 4 8.27 11.56 -16.93
C GLU A 4 7.42 11.83 -15.66
N ASP A 5 6.64 12.92 -15.61
CA ASP A 5 5.90 13.35 -14.40
C ASP A 5 4.40 13.02 -14.39
N PHE A 6 3.86 12.39 -15.44
CA PHE A 6 2.44 12.03 -15.47
C PHE A 6 2.18 10.76 -14.66
N GLU A 7 1.97 10.95 -13.36
CA GLU A 7 1.44 9.92 -12.47
C GLU A 7 -0.09 9.96 -12.51
N LYS A 8 -0.71 8.88 -12.99
CA LYS A 8 -2.17 8.72 -12.96
C LYS A 8 -2.59 8.07 -11.66
N ASP A 9 -3.52 8.71 -10.96
CA ASP A 9 -4.14 8.19 -9.74
C ASP A 9 -5.45 7.48 -10.07
N TYR A 10 -5.64 6.28 -9.53
CA TYR A 10 -6.83 5.45 -9.72
C TYR A 10 -7.71 5.38 -8.47
N GLY A 11 -7.23 5.89 -7.34
CA GLY A 11 -7.93 5.86 -6.07
C GLY A 11 -7.01 5.67 -4.88
N SER A 12 -7.47 6.20 -3.75
CA SER A 12 -6.79 6.12 -2.45
C SER A 12 -7.74 5.62 -1.37
N LYS A 13 -7.22 4.83 -0.43
CA LYS A 13 -7.90 4.47 0.83
C LYS A 13 -7.06 4.91 2.02
N ARG A 14 -7.73 5.27 3.12
CA ARG A 14 -7.07 5.62 4.38
C ARG A 14 -7.58 4.72 5.51
N VAL A 15 -6.65 4.22 6.32
CA VAL A 15 -6.95 3.49 7.56
C VAL A 15 -6.25 4.21 8.71
N ASN A 16 -6.99 4.50 9.78
CA ASN A 16 -6.43 5.09 11.00
C ASN A 16 -6.39 4.01 12.09
N ILE A 17 -5.23 3.82 12.71
CA ILE A 17 -5.03 2.87 13.81
C ILE A 17 -4.26 3.61 14.90
N GLU A 18 -4.90 3.87 16.03
CA GLU A 18 -4.36 4.69 17.11
C GLU A 18 -3.80 6.02 16.59
N GLN A 19 -2.48 6.22 16.70
CA GLN A 19 -1.75 7.42 16.31
C GLN A 19 -1.22 7.34 14.85
N LYS A 20 -1.42 6.18 14.19
CA LYS A 20 -0.93 5.89 12.84
C LYS A 20 -2.02 6.08 11.79
N LYS A 21 -1.66 6.67 10.66
CA LYS A 21 -2.49 6.83 9.47
C LYS A 21 -1.82 6.11 8.31
N PHE A 22 -2.50 5.14 7.73
CA PHE A 22 -2.06 4.40 6.56
C PHE A 22 -2.82 4.88 5.33
N PHE A 23 -2.11 5.15 4.24
CA PHE A 23 -2.67 5.50 2.94
C PHE A 23 -2.30 4.42 1.93
N PHE A 24 -3.28 3.96 1.15
CA PHE A 24 -3.13 2.96 0.11
C PHE A 24 -3.55 3.59 -1.21
N ASP A 25 -2.57 3.96 -2.04
CA ASP A 25 -2.78 4.66 -3.32
C ASP A 25 -2.55 3.68 -4.49
N LEU A 26 -3.52 3.54 -5.40
CA LEU A 26 -3.32 2.84 -6.67
C LEU A 26 -2.93 3.87 -7.75
N ARG A 27 -1.73 3.71 -8.32
CA ARG A 27 -1.13 4.70 -9.23
C ARG A 27 -0.48 4.04 -10.43
N GLU A 28 -0.19 4.84 -11.46
CA GLU A 28 0.55 4.42 -12.65
C GLU A 28 1.52 5.50 -13.09
N ASN A 29 2.73 5.08 -13.43
CA ASN A 29 3.73 5.91 -14.07
C ASN A 29 4.25 5.21 -15.34
N HIS A 30 5.33 5.71 -15.94
CA HIS A 30 5.94 5.14 -17.14
C HIS A 30 6.44 3.68 -16.97
N LYS A 31 6.60 3.20 -15.73
CA LYS A 31 7.00 1.80 -15.42
C LYS A 31 5.80 0.88 -15.20
N GLY A 32 4.58 1.41 -15.25
CA GLY A 32 3.34 0.66 -15.07
C GLY A 32 2.62 0.98 -13.75
N LYS A 33 1.63 0.13 -13.44
CA LYS A 33 0.76 0.29 -12.27
C LYS A 33 1.40 -0.24 -11.00
N TYR A 34 1.14 0.43 -9.89
CA TYR A 34 1.66 0.07 -8.59
C TYR A 34 0.72 0.53 -7.47
N VAL A 35 0.83 -0.12 -6.32
CA VAL A 35 0.21 0.30 -5.06
C VAL A 35 1.27 0.93 -4.19
N ARG A 36 1.02 2.13 -3.67
CA ARG A 36 1.88 2.77 -2.67
C ARG A 36 1.19 2.76 -1.32
N ILE A 37 1.87 2.19 -0.33
CA ILE A 37 1.41 2.18 1.06
C ILE A 37 2.26 3.16 1.85
N THR A 38 1.63 4.17 2.45
CA THR A 38 2.30 5.20 3.26
C THR A 38 1.82 5.13 4.70
N GLU A 39 2.74 5.04 5.66
CA GLU A 39 2.45 5.22 7.09
C GLU A 39 2.82 6.65 7.52
N VAL A 40 1.93 7.28 8.29
CA VAL A 40 2.16 8.58 8.95
C VAL A 40 1.82 8.48 10.43
N SER A 41 2.76 8.78 11.30
CA SER A 41 2.57 8.72 12.76
C SER A 41 3.29 9.89 13.47
N GLY A 42 4.62 9.86 13.50
CA GLY A 42 5.51 11.00 13.82
C GLY A 42 6.53 11.31 12.72
N GLY A 43 6.55 10.47 11.69
CA GLY A 43 7.30 10.62 10.44
C GLY A 43 6.50 10.01 9.29
N ARG A 44 7.09 9.97 8.10
CA ARG A 44 6.47 9.41 6.90
C ARG A 44 7.36 8.32 6.32
N SER A 45 6.85 7.09 6.25
CA SER A 45 7.48 5.96 5.55
C SER A 45 6.55 5.47 4.44
N CYS A 46 7.11 4.94 3.35
CA CYS A 46 6.28 4.31 2.32
C CYS A 46 6.99 3.15 1.64
N ILE A 47 6.19 2.22 1.14
CA ILE A 47 6.62 1.13 0.24
C ILE A 47 5.82 1.20 -1.06
N VAL A 48 6.42 0.71 -2.14
CA VAL A 48 5.80 0.61 -3.47
C VAL A 48 5.77 -0.85 -3.89
N ILE A 49 4.59 -1.32 -4.26
CA ILE A 49 4.34 -2.70 -4.69
C ILE A 49 3.89 -2.65 -6.15
N PRO A 50 4.66 -3.19 -7.11
CA PRO A 50 4.19 -3.34 -8.48
C PRO A 50 2.87 -4.11 -8.54
N LEU A 51 1.92 -3.70 -9.38
CA LEU A 51 0.57 -4.28 -9.39
C LEU A 51 0.58 -5.79 -9.68
N ILE A 52 1.56 -6.27 -10.46
CA ILE A 52 1.77 -7.69 -10.74
C ILE A 52 1.97 -8.54 -9.48
N GLY A 53 2.57 -7.99 -8.41
CA GLY A 53 2.80 -8.66 -7.14
C GLY A 53 1.80 -8.30 -6.04
N ALA A 54 0.83 -7.41 -6.33
CA ALA A 54 -0.08 -6.91 -5.31
C ALA A 54 -1.03 -7.98 -4.77
N LEU A 55 -1.46 -8.93 -5.62
CA LEU A 55 -2.32 -10.04 -5.19
C LEU A 55 -1.57 -10.95 -4.21
N SER A 56 -0.38 -11.44 -4.57
CA SER A 56 0.43 -12.28 -3.70
C SER A 56 0.85 -11.58 -2.41
N PHE A 57 1.10 -10.26 -2.46
CA PHE A 57 1.33 -9.46 -1.26
C PHE A 57 0.10 -9.48 -0.33
N SER A 58 -1.10 -9.33 -0.88
CA SER A 58 -2.34 -9.36 -0.10
C SER A 58 -2.64 -10.75 0.47
N GLU A 59 -2.32 -11.81 -0.26
CA GLU A 59 -2.45 -13.20 0.20
C GLU A 59 -1.50 -13.48 1.39
N GLY A 60 -0.23 -13.11 1.28
CA GLY A 60 0.72 -13.27 2.38
C GLY A 60 0.33 -12.48 3.63
N LEU A 61 -0.22 -11.26 3.46
CA LEU A 61 -0.78 -10.50 4.58
C LEU A 61 -2.03 -11.20 5.16
N ALA A 62 -2.92 -11.75 4.34
CA ALA A 62 -4.09 -12.46 4.81
C ALA A 62 -3.71 -13.73 5.59
N ASP A 63 -2.69 -14.46 5.14
CA ASP A 63 -2.25 -15.69 5.77
C ASP A 63 -1.64 -15.43 7.16
N ILE A 64 -0.76 -14.43 7.30
CA ILE A 64 -0.21 -14.08 8.62
C ILE A 64 -1.30 -13.59 9.58
N MET A 65 -2.34 -12.92 9.07
CA MET A 65 -3.48 -12.49 9.89
C MET A 65 -4.34 -13.67 10.38
N LYS A 66 -4.51 -14.72 9.56
CA LYS A 66 -5.17 -15.97 9.99
C LYS A 66 -4.36 -16.65 11.08
N GLU A 67 -3.04 -16.72 10.93
CA GLU A 67 -2.15 -17.28 11.96
C GLU A 67 -2.20 -16.48 13.25
N ALA A 68 -2.17 -15.14 13.18
CA ALA A 68 -2.27 -14.28 14.35
C ALA A 68 -3.58 -14.50 15.14
N ALA A 69 -4.69 -14.78 14.46
CA ALA A 69 -5.96 -15.11 15.11
C ALA A 69 -5.92 -16.44 15.90
N LEU A 70 -4.98 -17.34 15.59
CA LEU A 70 -4.78 -18.59 16.32
C LEU A 70 -3.83 -18.42 17.53
N VAL A 71 -2.99 -17.39 17.53
CA VAL A 71 -2.06 -17.08 18.62
C VAL A 71 -2.73 -16.21 19.70
N GLY A 72 -3.81 -15.50 19.35
CA GLY A 72 -4.53 -14.58 20.23
C GLY A 72 -5.96 -15.01 20.53
N GLY A 73 -6.10 -15.93 21.48
CA GLY A 73 -7.30 -16.28 22.24
C GLY A 73 -6.90 -16.69 23.65
#